data_AF-A0A8H9ERV4-F1
#
_entry.id   AF-A0A8H9ERV4-F1
#
_cell.length_a   1.000
_cell.length_b   1.000
_cell.length_c   1.000
_cell.angle_alpha   90.00
_cell.angle_beta   90.00
_cell.angle_gamma   90.00
#
_symmetry.space_group_name_H-M   'P 1'
#
loop_
_entity.id
_entity.type
_entity.pdbx_description
1 polymer ?
#
loop_
_entity_poly.entity_id
_entity_poly.type
_entity_poly.pdbx_seq_one_letter_code
_entity_poly.pdbx_strand_id
1 'polypeptide(L)' 'MTINEALIKLQKQGFNLKEDKAVFILKDGALEIYFDEDENTLKTEIHDRKVFVSDSLNEMNMMGVLLSGVKKEDE' A
#
# COMPACT_ATOMS: atom_id res chain seq x y z
N MET A 1 -12.77 13.43 6.52
CA MET A 1 -12.80 12.92 5.14
C MET A 1 -13.27 11.48 5.21
N THR A 2 -14.25 11.09 4.42
CA THR A 2 -14.72 9.69 4.36
C THR A 2 -13.82 8.88 3.42
N ILE A 3 -13.86 7.54 3.53
CA ILE A 3 -13.12 6.64 2.63
C ILE A 3 -13.50 6.90 1.15
N ASN A 4 -14.79 7.13 0.89
CA ASN A 4 -15.29 7.42 -0.46
C ASN A 4 -14.71 8.73 -1.02
N GLU A 5 -14.62 9.78 -0.20
CA GLU A 5 -14.01 11.04 -0.61
C GLU A 5 -12.52 10.88 -0.93
N ALA A 6 -11.81 10.04 -0.17
CA ALA A 6 -10.39 9.75 -0.41
C ALA A 6 -10.22 8.97 -1.73
N LEU A 7 -11.03 7.95 -1.98
CA LEU A 7 -11.00 7.18 -3.23
C LEU A 7 -11.31 8.04 -4.46
N ILE A 8 -12.30 8.92 -4.39
CA ILE A 8 -12.60 9.86 -5.48
C ILE A 8 -11.41 10.77 -5.78
N LYS A 9 -10.70 11.24 -4.74
CA LYS A 9 -9.50 12.07 -4.93
C LYS A 9 -8.35 11.28 -5.55
N LEU A 10 -8.13 10.05 -5.09
CA LEU A 10 -7.12 9.16 -5.65
C LEU A 10 -7.40 8.88 -7.14
N GLN A 11 -8.64 8.57 -7.50
CA GLN A 11 -9.02 8.34 -8.91
C GLN A 11 -8.75 9.56 -9.78
N LYS A 12 -9.01 10.78 -9.27
CA LYS A 12 -8.66 12.03 -9.97
C LYS A 12 -7.15 12.24 -10.15
N GLN A 13 -6.34 11.58 -9.33
CA GLN A 13 -4.87 11.61 -9.40
C GLN A 13 -4.29 10.45 -10.23
N GLY A 14 -5.14 9.63 -10.87
CA GLY A 14 -4.72 8.53 -11.71
C GLY A 14 -4.76 7.16 -11.05
N PHE A 15 -5.25 7.05 -9.81
CA PHE A 15 -5.42 5.76 -9.14
C PHE A 15 -6.43 4.87 -9.89
N ASN A 16 -5.98 3.71 -10.32
CA ASN A 16 -6.79 2.67 -10.93
C ASN A 16 -7.16 1.60 -9.90
N LEU A 17 -8.42 1.56 -9.50
CA LEU A 17 -8.92 0.62 -8.48
C LEU A 17 -8.58 -0.85 -8.77
N LYS A 18 -8.47 -1.24 -10.04
CA LYS A 18 -8.17 -2.63 -10.44
C LYS A 18 -6.69 -3.00 -10.38
N GLU A 19 -5.81 -2.02 -10.50
CA GLU A 19 -4.36 -2.24 -10.63
C GLU A 19 -3.61 -1.74 -9.40
N ASP A 20 -4.15 -0.73 -8.72
CA ASP A 20 -3.50 -0.04 -7.63
C ASP A 20 -4.09 -0.43 -6.27
N LYS A 21 -3.23 -0.45 -5.26
CA LYS A 21 -3.59 -0.55 -3.84
C LYS A 21 -3.38 0.81 -3.16
N ALA A 22 -4.38 1.26 -2.41
CA ALA A 22 -4.28 2.45 -1.57
C ALA A 22 -3.97 2.04 -0.12
N VAL A 23 -2.92 2.61 0.46
CA VAL A 23 -2.54 2.39 1.86
C VAL A 23 -2.57 3.71 2.62
N PHE A 24 -3.43 3.78 3.63
CA PHE A 24 -3.53 4.93 4.53
C PHE A 24 -2.86 4.57 5.86
N ILE A 25 -1.78 5.27 6.18
CA ILE A 25 -1.10 5.10 7.48
C ILE A 25 -1.94 5.77 8.57
N LEU A 26 -2.35 4.97 9.56
CA LEU A 26 -3.09 5.42 10.73
C LEU A 26 -2.12 5.52 11.93
N LYS A 27 -2.59 6.15 13.03
CA LYS A 27 -1.79 6.28 14.25
C LYS A 27 -1.31 4.92 14.79
N ASP A 28 -2.20 3.93 14.78
CA ASP A 28 -1.99 2.63 15.42
C ASP A 28 -1.95 1.47 14.41
N GLY A 29 -1.93 1.78 13.11
CA GLY A 29 -2.13 0.77 12.06
C GLY A 29 -2.01 1.30 10.65
N ALA A 30 -2.55 0.53 9.71
CA ALA A 30 -2.77 0.94 8.34
C ALA A 30 -4.16 0.48 7.88
N LEU A 31 -4.79 1.27 7.01
CA LEU A 31 -5.97 0.87 6.26
C LEU A 31 -5.54 0.63 4.81
N GLU A 32 -5.76 -0.58 4.33
CA GLU A 32 -5.52 -0.95 2.94
C GLU A 32 -6.83 -1.07 2.19
N ILE A 33 -6.86 -0.54 0.97
CA ILE A 33 -7.99 -0.67 0.05
C ILE A 33 -7.44 -1.15 -1.29
N TYR A 34 -7.94 -2.28 -1.77
CA TYR A 34 -7.50 -2.91 -3.00
C TYR A 34 -8.61 -3.75 -3.63
N PHE A 35 -8.55 -3.93 -4.95
CA PHE A 35 -9.44 -4.87 -5.63
C PHE A 35 -8.85 -6.27 -5.58
N ASP A 36 -9.62 -7.22 -5.07
CA ASP A 36 -9.30 -8.64 -5.10
C ASP A 36 -9.79 -9.21 -6.44
N GLU A 37 -8.87 -9.62 -7.29
CA GLU A 37 -9.19 -10.14 -8.63
C GLU A 37 -9.83 -11.53 -8.58
N ASP A 38 -9.41 -12.37 -7.62
CA ASP A 38 -9.91 -13.74 -7.48
C ASP A 38 -11.36 -13.74 -7.01
N GLU A 39 -11.67 -12.89 -6.04
CA GLU A 39 -13.03 -12.71 -5.54
C GLU A 39 -13.85 -11.71 -6.38
N ASN A 40 -13.20 -10.95 -7.27
CA ASN A 40 -13.78 -9.87 -8.06
C ASN A 40 -14.54 -8.85 -7.16
N THR A 41 -13.93 -8.50 -6.02
CA THR A 41 -14.51 -7.58 -5.03
C THR A 41 -13.52 -6.53 -4.55
N LEU A 42 -14.04 -5.38 -4.09
CA LEU A 42 -13.23 -4.37 -3.40
C LEU A 42 -13.07 -4.77 -1.93
N LYS A 43 -11.83 -5.04 -1.51
CA LYS A 43 -11.50 -5.34 -0.12
C LYS A 43 -10.99 -4.11 0.61
N THR A 44 -11.25 -4.09 1.91
CA THR A 44 -10.77 -3.07 2.83
C THR A 44 -10.30 -3.75 4.10
N GLU A 45 -9.01 -3.61 4.42
CA GLU A 45 -8.37 -4.30 5.53
C GLU A 45 -7.74 -3.30 6.51
N ILE A 46 -7.86 -3.59 7.80
CA ILE A 46 -7.20 -2.84 8.86
C ILE A 46 -6.11 -3.73 9.43
N HIS A 47 -4.88 -3.23 9.39
CA HIS A 47 -3.73 -3.90 9.96
C HIS A 47 -3.24 -3.14 11.19
N ASP A 48 -3.12 -3.83 12.32
CA ASP A 48 -2.51 -3.28 13.52
C ASP A 48 -1.00 -3.12 13.31
N ARG A 49 -0.44 -2.01 13.79
CA ARG A 49 1.00 -1.73 13.68
C ARG A 49 1.86 -2.43 14.74
N LYS A 50 1.45 -3.60 15.22
CA LYS A 50 2.30 -4.45 16.08
C LYS A 50 3.27 -5.26 15.22
N VAL A 51 4.18 -4.55 14.56
CA VAL A 51 5.23 -5.19 13.75
C VAL A 51 6.48 -5.30 14.63
N PHE A 52 6.85 -6.53 14.98
CA PHE A 52 8.15 -6.81 15.58
C PHE A 52 9.15 -6.98 14.44
N VAL A 53 9.80 -5.88 14.07
CA VAL A 53 10.95 -5.93 13.16
C VAL A 53 12.19 -6.33 13.96
N SER A 54 12.96 -7.31 13.45
CA SER A 54 14.31 -7.56 13.94
C SER A 54 15.14 -6.29 13.84
N ASP A 55 16.02 -6.01 14.80
CA ASP A 55 16.86 -4.79 14.81
C ASP A 55 17.59 -4.58 13.47
N SER A 56 18.04 -5.66 12.82
CA SER A 56 18.69 -5.65 11.50
C SER A 56 17.81 -5.15 10.34
N LEU A 57 16.49 -5.31 10.42
CA LEU A 57 15.53 -4.80 9.42
C LEU A 57 15.07 -3.37 9.76
N ASN A 58 15.19 -2.96 11.02
CA ASN A 58 14.84 -1.61 11.47
C ASN A 58 15.92 -0.58 11.06
N GLU A 59 17.18 -1.02 10.93
CA GLU A 59 18.29 -0.20 10.40
C GLU A 59 18.26 -0.03 8.88
N MET A 60 17.50 -0.86 8.15
CA MET A 60 17.20 -0.63 6.74
C MET A 60 16.19 0.52 6.62
N ASN A 61 16.70 1.75 6.65
CA ASN A 61 16.01 2.93 6.17
C ASN A 61 15.25 2.58 4.88
N MET A 62 13.95 2.92 4.83
CA MET A 62 13.01 2.68 3.72
C MET A 62 13.52 3.08 2.31
N MET A 63 14.66 3.76 2.19
CA MET A 63 15.38 3.94 0.93
C MET A 63 16.07 2.67 0.38
N GLY A 64 16.16 1.59 1.17
CA GLY A 64 16.69 0.29 0.73
C GLY A 64 15.63 -0.72 0.26
N VAL A 65 14.33 -0.43 0.46
CA VAL A 65 13.22 -1.28 -0.02
C VAL A 65 12.63 -0.69 -1.31
N LEU A 66 13.50 -0.15 -2.16
CA LEU A 66 13.22 0.12 -3.56
C LEU A 66 14.02 -0.93 -4.36
N LEU A 67 13.30 -1.73 -5.16
CA LEU A 67 13.82 -2.52 -6.30
C LEU A 67 14.33 -3.93 -6.02
N SER A 68 13.49 -4.85 -5.54
CA SER A 68 13.62 -6.27 -5.92
C SER A 68 12.75 -6.67 -7.13
N GLY A 69 12.06 -5.71 -7.76
CA GLY A 69 11.05 -5.99 -8.79
C GLY A 69 11.13 -5.22 -10.12
N VAL A 70 12.03 -4.25 -10.29
CA VAL A 70 12.24 -3.63 -11.62
C VAL A 70 13.58 -4.13 -12.14
N LYS A 71 13.54 -5.04 -13.12
CA LYS A 71 14.69 -5.30 -13.98
C LYS A 71 15.18 -3.96 -14.53
N LYS A 72 16.38 -3.55 -14.16
CA LYS A 72 17.15 -2.66 -15.03
C LYS A 72 17.51 -3.49 -16.26
N GLU A 73 16.85 -3.21 -17.37
CA GLU A 73 17.47 -3.42 -18.67
C GLU A 73 18.65 -2.45 -18.81
N ASP A 74 19.67 -2.94 -19.48
CA ASP A 74 21.05 -2.47 -19.49
C ASP A 74 21.25 -1.04 -20.01
N GLU A 75 22.18 -0.31 -19.37
CA GLU A 75 23.25 0.46 -20.01
C GLU A 75 24.39 0.78 -19.02
#